data_AF-A0A969LAR5-F1
#
_entry.id   AF-A0A969LAR5-F1
#
_cell.length_a   1.000
_cell.length_b   1.000
_cell.length_c   1.000
_cell.angle_alpha   90.00
_cell.angle_beta   90.00
_cell.angle_gamma   90.00
#
_symmetry.space_group_name_H-M   'P 1'
#
loop_
_entity.id
_entity.type
_entity.pdbx_description
1 polymer ?
#
loop_
_entity_poly.entity_id
_entity_poly.type
_entity_poly.pdbx_seq_one_letter_code
_entity_poly.pdbx_strand_id
1 'polypeptide(L)'
;SSATIAPNILRFAREMQQRGVKPELEVYNMAMLEEAEYLISTGLLEKPYMINFVLETPTQGGLRGTPINLVELTRRLPPDSVCNVSAMGKTQLPITTIALAMGLNIRVGMEDNVYYRKGELIQNNAQLVERAVRIARELQLEPATADEVRDLLRLRGRKMGALPPVWVEDEVPVAV
;
A
#
# COMPACT_ATOMS: atom_id res chain seq x y z
N SER A 1 28.97 -4.43 6.55
CA SER A 1 27.83 -5.37 6.68
C SER A 1 26.74 -4.87 5.74
N SER A 2 26.75 -5.27 4.47
CA SER A 2 25.75 -4.81 3.51
C SER A 2 24.58 -5.79 3.51
N ALA A 3 23.43 -5.37 4.02
CA ALA A 3 22.17 -6.06 3.71
C ALA A 3 22.03 -6.08 2.17
N THR A 4 22.06 -7.27 1.57
CA THR A 4 21.91 -7.41 0.13
C THR A 4 20.41 -7.47 -0.18
N ILE A 5 19.80 -6.30 -0.40
CA ILE A 5 18.48 -6.24 -1.01
C ILE A 5 18.53 -6.86 -2.41
N ALA A 6 17.45 -7.51 -2.84
CA ALA A 6 17.41 -8.15 -4.15
C ALA A 6 17.78 -7.14 -5.26
N PRO A 7 18.70 -7.48 -6.20
CA PRO A 7 19.17 -6.54 -7.23
C PRO A 7 18.04 -5.91 -8.06
N ASN A 8 16.94 -6.65 -8.24
CA ASN A 8 15.76 -6.17 -8.95
C ASN A 8 15.06 -5.02 -8.23
N ILE A 9 15.04 -4.97 -6.89
CA ILE A 9 14.40 -3.89 -6.13
C ILE A 9 15.12 -2.56 -6.39
N LEU A 10 16.46 -2.56 -6.34
CA LEU A 10 17.25 -1.36 -6.66
C LEU A 10 17.11 -0.92 -8.12
N ARG A 11 16.94 -1.88 -9.05
CA ARG A 11 16.66 -1.58 -10.45
C ARG A 11 15.30 -0.91 -10.61
N PHE A 12 14.25 -1.48 -10.02
CA PHE A 12 12.90 -0.93 -10.10
C PHE A 12 12.78 0.43 -9.42
N ALA A 13 13.41 0.64 -8.27
CA ALA A 13 13.44 1.94 -7.61
C ALA A 13 14.07 3.02 -8.51
N ARG A 14 15.18 2.71 -9.20
CA ARG A 14 15.81 3.63 -10.16
C ARG A 14 14.92 3.93 -11.36
N GLU A 15 14.30 2.91 -11.95
CA GLU A 15 13.36 3.09 -13.08
C GLU A 15 12.16 3.96 -12.68
N MET A 16 11.58 3.69 -11.50
CA MET A 16 10.45 4.48 -10.97
C MET A 16 10.88 5.93 -10.72
N GLN A 17 12.05 6.17 -10.14
CA GLN A 17 12.58 7.51 -9.92
C GLN A 17 12.78 8.28 -11.24
N GLN A 18 13.42 7.65 -12.24
CA GLN A 18 13.63 8.26 -13.57
C GLN A 18 12.31 8.62 -14.25
N ARG A 19 11.27 7.80 -14.04
CA ARG A 19 9.93 8.03 -14.59
C ARG A 19 9.08 8.94 -13.71
N GLY A 20 9.55 9.31 -12.51
CA GLY A 20 8.82 10.03 -11.47
C GLY A 20 7.53 9.34 -11.03
N VAL A 21 7.60 8.02 -10.89
CA VAL A 21 6.57 7.18 -10.28
C VAL A 21 6.95 7.01 -8.80
N LYS A 22 6.02 7.30 -7.89
CA LYS A 22 6.22 7.04 -6.46
C LYS A 22 5.90 5.56 -6.18
N PRO A 23 6.86 4.78 -5.64
CA PRO A 23 6.57 3.42 -5.22
C PRO A 23 5.72 3.39 -3.95
N GLU A 24 4.79 2.44 -3.89
CA GLU A 24 4.23 1.93 -2.64
C GLU A 24 5.02 0.67 -2.25
N LEU A 25 5.66 0.70 -1.08
CA LEU A 25 6.48 -0.41 -0.58
C LEU A 25 5.58 -1.42 0.13
N GLU A 26 5.35 -2.56 -0.52
CA GLU A 26 4.56 -3.67 0.02
C GLU A 26 5.40 -4.47 1.04
N VAL A 27 5.06 -4.36 2.32
CA VAL A 27 5.80 -4.95 3.45
C VAL A 27 4.96 -6.04 4.09
N TYR A 28 5.40 -7.29 3.93
CA TYR A 28 4.68 -8.48 4.40
C TYR A 28 5.18 -8.98 5.76
N ASN A 29 6.42 -8.64 6.13
CA ASN A 29 7.06 -9.06 7.36
C ASN A 29 8.16 -8.08 7.78
N MET A 30 8.75 -8.31 8.97
CA MET A 30 9.79 -7.44 9.53
C MET A 30 11.07 -7.39 8.68
N ALA A 31 11.44 -8.48 8.00
CA ALA A 31 12.63 -8.47 7.14
C ALA A 31 12.44 -7.53 5.94
N MET A 32 11.24 -7.50 5.36
CA MET A 32 10.92 -6.56 4.28
C MET A 32 10.85 -5.10 4.77
N LEU A 33 10.55 -4.88 6.05
CA LEU A 33 10.65 -3.53 6.64
C LEU A 33 12.10 -3.07 6.74
N GLU A 34 13.03 -3.96 7.13
CA GLU A 34 14.48 -3.67 7.09
C GLU A 34 14.95 -3.36 5.65
N GLU A 35 14.44 -4.10 4.66
CA GLU A 35 14.74 -3.85 3.25
C GLU A 35 14.20 -2.49 2.78
N ALA A 36 13.01 -2.10 3.23
CA ALA A 36 12.43 -0.78 2.97
C ALA A 36 13.27 0.34 3.61
N GLU A 37 13.68 0.19 4.88
CA GLU A 37 14.58 1.12 5.57
C GLU A 37 15.92 1.26 4.84
N TYR A 38 16.50 0.13 4.40
CA TYR A 38 17.71 0.14 3.58
C TYR A 38 17.49 0.88 2.26
N LEU A 39 16.41 0.58 1.53
CA LEU A 39 16.11 1.25 0.26
C LEU A 39 15.92 2.76 0.44
N ILE A 40 15.26 3.19 1.51
CA ILE A 40 15.16 4.60 1.90
C ILE A 40 16.55 5.21 2.10
N SER A 41 17.45 4.50 2.80
CA SER A 41 18.81 4.98 3.06
C SER A 41 19.66 5.20 1.81
N THR A 42 19.32 4.56 0.68
CA THR A 42 20.04 4.73 -0.59
C THR A 42 19.78 6.07 -1.27
N GLY A 43 18.75 6.83 -0.86
CA GLY A 43 18.35 8.07 -1.51
C GLY A 43 17.60 7.90 -2.84
N LEU A 44 17.25 6.66 -3.21
CA LEU A 44 16.47 6.37 -4.42
C LEU A 44 14.97 6.69 -4.27
N LEU A 45 14.48 6.86 -3.04
CA LEU A 45 13.08 7.15 -2.75
C LEU A 45 12.91 8.59 -2.29
N GLU A 46 11.83 9.23 -2.76
CA GLU A 46 11.47 10.59 -2.35
C GLU A 46 10.40 10.58 -1.27
N LYS A 47 10.52 11.48 -0.29
CA LYS A 47 9.51 11.69 0.76
C LYS A 47 8.22 12.34 0.21
N PRO A 48 7.04 12.04 0.80
CA PRO A 48 6.84 11.02 1.83
C PRO A 48 6.97 9.60 1.27
N TYR A 49 7.40 8.66 2.11
CA TYR A 49 7.56 7.27 1.73
C TYR A 49 6.20 6.56 1.85
N MET A 50 5.73 5.95 0.76
CA MET A 50 4.47 5.22 0.79
C MET A 50 4.75 3.77 1.14
N ILE A 51 4.16 3.28 2.23
CA ILE A 51 4.33 1.90 2.73
C ILE A 51 2.96 1.27 2.90
N ASN A 52 2.82 0.00 2.55
CA ASN A 52 1.64 -0.79 2.83
C ASN A 52 2.02 -2.02 3.66
N PHE A 53 1.45 -2.13 4.86
CA PHE A 53 1.57 -3.36 5.65
C PHE A 53 0.54 -4.37 5.17
N VAL A 54 1.02 -5.49 4.61
CA VAL A 54 0.17 -6.54 4.06
C VAL A 54 0.13 -7.74 5.00
N LEU A 55 -1.03 -7.94 5.61
CA LEU A 55 -1.25 -8.95 6.64
C LEU A 55 -2.15 -10.10 6.15
N GLU A 56 -2.02 -11.25 6.79
CA GLU A 56 -2.73 -12.49 6.48
C GLU A 56 -2.55 -13.00 5.04
N THR A 57 -1.43 -12.64 4.38
CA THR A 57 -1.10 -13.30 3.12
C THR A 57 -0.56 -14.71 3.36
N PRO A 58 -1.01 -15.72 2.60
CA PRO A 58 -0.48 -17.07 2.71
C PRO A 58 0.92 -17.20 2.09
N THR A 59 1.38 -16.22 1.31
CA THR A 59 2.64 -16.25 0.56
C THR A 59 3.68 -15.30 1.15
N GLN A 60 4.93 -15.38 0.68
CA GLN A 60 6.00 -14.41 1.00
C GLN A 60 6.35 -14.26 2.50
N GLY A 61 5.98 -15.24 3.33
CA GLY A 61 6.23 -15.20 4.77
C GLY A 61 5.43 -14.09 5.48
N GLY A 62 4.24 -13.76 4.97
CA GLY A 62 3.40 -12.72 5.54
C GLY A 62 3.03 -12.93 7.00
N LEU A 63 3.07 -11.85 7.76
CA LEU A 63 2.59 -11.83 9.13
C LEU A 63 1.07 -12.07 9.16
N ARG A 64 0.61 -12.73 10.22
CA ARG A 64 -0.82 -12.96 10.45
C ARG A 64 -1.56 -11.64 10.65
N GLY A 65 -2.80 -11.58 10.19
CA GLY A 65 -3.74 -10.48 10.41
C GLY A 65 -4.23 -10.44 11.85
N THR A 66 -3.34 -10.09 12.76
CA THR A 66 -3.63 -9.93 14.19
C THR A 66 -3.31 -8.50 14.64
N PRO A 67 -3.99 -7.99 15.67
CA PRO A 67 -3.72 -6.65 16.20
C PRO A 67 -2.27 -6.49 16.67
N ILE A 68 -1.70 -7.53 17.30
CA ILE A 68 -0.32 -7.50 17.81
C ILE A 68 0.70 -7.32 16.68
N ASN A 69 0.53 -8.02 15.55
CA ASN A 69 1.45 -7.89 14.41
C ASN A 69 1.37 -6.50 13.78
N LEU A 70 0.16 -5.93 13.67
CA LEU A 70 -0.02 -4.57 13.18
C LEU A 70 0.67 -3.54 14.09
N VAL A 71 0.50 -3.68 15.41
CA VAL A 71 1.15 -2.79 16.38
C VAL A 71 2.67 -2.88 16.27
N GLU A 72 3.23 -4.08 16.20
CA GLU A 72 4.68 -4.26 16.07
C GLU A 72 5.24 -3.61 14.80
N LEU A 73 4.59 -3.80 13.64
CA LEU A 73 4.99 -3.14 12.40
C LEU A 73 4.90 -1.61 12.52
N THR A 74 3.82 -1.10 13.09
CA THR A 74 3.58 0.35 13.21
C THR A 74 4.62 1.04 14.08
N ARG A 75 5.08 0.39 15.16
CA ARG A 75 6.14 0.93 16.03
C ARG A 75 7.47 1.14 15.32
N ARG A 76 7.67 0.44 14.21
CA ARG A 76 8.87 0.49 13.38
C ARG A 76 8.67 1.25 12.07
N LEU A 77 7.55 1.94 11.90
CA LEU A 77 7.30 2.72 10.69
C LEU A 77 8.39 3.80 10.53
N PRO A 78 9.10 3.86 9.38
CA PRO A 78 10.12 4.87 9.16
C PRO A 78 9.54 6.28 9.23
N PRO A 79 10.29 7.28 9.72
CA PRO A 79 9.84 8.66 9.72
C PRO A 79 9.55 9.16 8.31
N ASP A 80 8.65 10.14 8.20
CA ASP A 80 8.16 10.71 6.93
C ASP A 80 7.44 9.69 6.02
N SER A 81 6.89 8.62 6.60
CA SER A 81 6.09 7.64 5.88
C SER A 81 4.59 7.92 5.96
N VAL A 82 3.88 7.64 4.87
CA VAL A 82 2.43 7.47 4.83
C VAL A 82 2.18 5.97 4.73
N CYS A 83 1.40 5.43 5.69
CA CYS A 83 1.20 3.99 5.79
C CYS A 83 -0.25 3.60 5.50
N ASN A 84 -0.41 2.66 4.57
CA ASN A 84 -1.61 1.85 4.37
C ASN A 84 -1.52 0.55 5.16
N VAL A 85 -2.68 -0.02 5.47
CA VAL A 85 -2.80 -1.38 6.01
C VAL A 85 -3.78 -2.17 5.16
N SER A 86 -3.34 -3.36 4.74
CA SER A 86 -4.09 -4.34 3.98
C SER A 86 -4.14 -5.65 4.75
N ALA A 87 -5.26 -6.35 4.69
CA ALA A 87 -5.35 -7.68 5.28
C ALA A 87 -6.29 -8.59 4.47
N MET A 88 -5.91 -9.86 4.31
CA MET A 88 -6.63 -10.77 3.41
C MET A 88 -7.83 -11.48 4.07
N GLY A 89 -8.85 -11.72 3.25
CA GLY A 89 -10.03 -12.52 3.56
C GLY A 89 -10.74 -12.05 4.82
N LYS A 90 -11.01 -12.98 5.73
CA LYS A 90 -11.75 -12.73 6.98
C LYS A 90 -11.10 -11.69 7.90
N THR A 91 -9.80 -11.40 7.72
CA THR A 91 -9.08 -10.44 8.55
C THR A 91 -9.14 -9.01 8.03
N GLN A 92 -9.58 -8.79 6.78
CA GLN A 92 -9.68 -7.46 6.17
C GLN A 92 -10.43 -6.47 7.07
N LEU A 93 -11.69 -6.77 7.39
CA LEU A 93 -12.53 -5.88 8.19
C LEU A 93 -11.96 -5.56 9.59
N PRO A 94 -11.65 -6.55 10.45
CA PRO A 94 -11.16 -6.24 11.79
C PRO A 94 -9.81 -5.51 11.78
N ILE A 95 -8.89 -5.87 10.90
CA ILE A 95 -7.55 -5.26 10.87
C ILE A 95 -7.58 -3.85 10.29
N THR A 96 -8.33 -3.61 9.20
CA THR A 96 -8.51 -2.24 8.68
C THR A 96 -9.25 -1.35 9.67
N THR A 97 -10.23 -1.88 10.42
CA THR A 97 -10.90 -1.12 11.48
C THR A 97 -9.93 -0.70 12.60
N ILE A 98 -9.05 -1.61 13.03
CA ILE A 98 -8.01 -1.29 14.02
C ILE A 98 -7.01 -0.28 13.46
N ALA A 99 -6.60 -0.43 12.20
CA ALA A 99 -5.70 0.51 11.54
C ALA A 99 -6.27 1.94 11.52
N LEU A 100 -7.55 2.11 11.18
CA LEU A 100 -8.23 3.42 11.28
C LEU A 100 -8.17 3.99 12.70
N ALA A 101 -8.46 3.17 13.72
CA ALA A 101 -8.39 3.60 15.13
C ALA A 101 -6.97 3.96 15.59
N MET A 102 -5.93 3.42 14.92
CA MET A 102 -4.52 3.78 15.15
C MET A 102 -4.08 5.02 14.37
N GLY A 103 -4.95 5.63 13.57
CA GLY A 103 -4.61 6.78 12.71
C GLY A 103 -3.86 6.40 11.42
N LEU A 104 -3.93 5.13 11.00
CA LEU A 104 -3.35 4.65 9.74
C LEU A 104 -4.37 4.69 8.60
N ASN A 105 -3.87 4.68 7.36
CA ASN A 105 -4.70 4.52 6.18
C ASN A 105 -4.99 3.04 5.92
N ILE A 106 -5.98 2.74 5.08
CA ILE A 106 -6.43 1.38 4.82
C ILE A 106 -6.65 1.09 3.34
N ARG A 107 -6.51 -0.18 2.98
CA ARG A 107 -6.88 -0.72 1.66
C ARG A 107 -7.99 -1.76 1.81
N VAL A 108 -8.96 -1.69 0.91
CA VAL A 108 -10.04 -2.66 0.75
C VAL A 108 -10.27 -2.94 -0.72
N GLY A 109 -10.75 -4.14 -1.03
CA GLY A 109 -11.08 -4.53 -2.40
C GLY A 109 -11.25 -6.05 -2.56
N MET A 110 -11.77 -6.44 -3.72
CA MET A 110 -11.94 -7.82 -4.17
C MET A 110 -10.63 -8.58 -4.29
N GLU A 111 -9.52 -7.86 -4.52
CA GLU A 111 -8.18 -8.44 -4.53
C GLU A 111 -7.85 -9.10 -3.18
N ASP A 112 -8.24 -8.44 -2.08
CA ASP A 112 -7.92 -8.90 -0.72
C ASP A 112 -9.05 -9.74 -0.12
N ASN A 113 -10.32 -9.46 -0.47
CA ASN A 113 -11.48 -10.12 0.12
C ASN A 113 -12.70 -10.10 -0.80
N VAL A 114 -13.24 -11.29 -1.10
CA VAL A 114 -14.44 -11.47 -1.92
C VAL A 114 -15.74 -11.58 -1.12
N TYR A 115 -15.69 -11.48 0.21
CA TYR A 115 -16.85 -11.62 1.09
C TYR A 115 -17.21 -10.31 1.81
N TYR A 116 -18.50 -9.94 1.79
CA TYR A 116 -19.01 -8.89 2.65
C TYR A 116 -19.06 -9.39 4.10
N ARG A 117 -19.61 -10.58 4.34
CA ARG A 117 -19.62 -11.26 5.64
C ARG A 117 -19.53 -12.77 5.42
N LYS A 118 -19.43 -13.55 6.50
CA LYS A 118 -19.31 -15.00 6.40
C LYS A 118 -20.46 -15.57 5.55
N GLY A 119 -20.11 -16.19 4.42
CA GLY A 119 -21.05 -16.81 3.48
C GLY A 119 -21.75 -15.85 2.52
N GLU A 120 -21.40 -14.56 2.52
CA GLU A 120 -21.98 -13.57 1.61
C GLU A 120 -20.89 -12.90 0.77
N LEU A 121 -20.91 -13.16 -0.53
CA LEU A 121 -20.01 -12.53 -1.49
C LEU A 121 -20.38 -11.06 -1.71
N ILE A 122 -19.37 -10.23 -1.98
CA ILE A 122 -19.61 -8.90 -2.54
C ILE A 122 -19.96 -9.00 -4.03
N GLN A 123 -20.81 -8.10 -4.48
CA GLN A 123 -21.18 -7.88 -5.88
C GLN A 123 -20.19 -6.97 -6.59
N ASN A 124 -19.57 -6.02 -5.87
CA ASN A 124 -18.58 -5.08 -6.40
C ASN A 124 -17.68 -4.50 -5.29
N ASN A 125 -16.60 -3.85 -5.69
CA ASN A 125 -15.66 -3.19 -4.76
C ASN A 125 -16.31 -2.07 -3.93
N ALA A 126 -17.32 -1.37 -4.47
CA ALA A 126 -17.93 -0.22 -3.81
C ALA A 126 -18.55 -0.62 -2.47
N GLN A 127 -19.07 -1.84 -2.33
CA GLN A 127 -19.61 -2.32 -1.05
C GLN A 127 -18.58 -2.36 0.09
N LEU A 128 -17.31 -2.67 -0.22
CA LEU A 128 -16.24 -2.64 0.79
C LEU A 128 -15.81 -1.21 1.10
N VAL A 129 -15.76 -0.36 0.07
CA VAL A 129 -15.44 1.07 0.20
C VAL A 129 -16.50 1.77 1.05
N GLU A 130 -17.79 1.61 0.74
CA GLU A 130 -18.91 2.20 1.49
C GLU A 130 -18.90 1.77 2.96
N ARG A 131 -18.57 0.51 3.24
CA ARG A 131 -18.38 0.02 4.61
C ARG A 131 -17.22 0.72 5.30
N ALA A 132 -16.06 0.81 4.65
CA ALA A 132 -14.88 1.46 5.18
C ALA A 132 -15.15 2.94 5.48
N VAL A 133 -15.80 3.66 4.57
CA VAL A 133 -16.23 5.06 4.72
C VAL A 133 -17.18 5.21 5.91
N ARG A 134 -18.18 4.33 6.05
CA ARG A 134 -19.09 4.36 7.20
C ARG A 134 -18.33 4.20 8.51
N ILE A 135 -17.45 3.21 8.63
CA ILE A 135 -16.66 2.97 9.84
C ILE A 135 -15.73 4.14 10.15
N ALA A 136 -15.06 4.70 9.14
CA ALA A 136 -14.21 5.88 9.30
C ALA A 136 -15.00 7.06 9.90
N ARG A 137 -16.21 7.32 9.39
CA ARG A 137 -17.07 8.39 9.91
C ARG A 137 -17.57 8.14 11.33
N GLU A 138 -17.84 6.88 11.71
CA GLU A 138 -18.13 6.52 13.12
C GLU A 138 -16.93 6.82 14.04
N LEU A 139 -15.71 6.73 13.51
CA LEU A 139 -14.47 7.12 14.20
C LEU A 139 -14.14 8.62 14.07
N GLN A 140 -15.05 9.43 13.53
CA GLN A 140 -14.87 10.86 13.26
C GLN A 140 -13.71 11.18 12.29
N LEU A 141 -13.44 10.26 11.37
CA LEU A 141 -12.50 10.44 10.28
C LEU A 141 -13.25 10.69 8.97
N GLU A 142 -12.70 11.51 8.09
CA GLU A 142 -13.24 11.72 6.74
C GLU A 142 -12.27 11.17 5.69
N PRO A 143 -12.73 10.32 4.75
CA PRO A 143 -11.89 9.82 3.66
C PRO A 143 -11.37 10.95 2.78
N ALA A 144 -10.06 10.91 2.49
CA ALA A 144 -9.43 11.86 1.60
C ALA A 144 -9.94 11.72 0.15
N THR A 145 -10.13 12.85 -0.50
CA THR A 145 -10.35 12.95 -1.94
C THR A 145 -9.09 12.56 -2.72
N ALA A 146 -9.25 12.24 -4.00
CA ALA A 146 -8.11 11.90 -4.85
C ALA A 146 -7.08 13.04 -4.96
N ASP A 147 -7.51 14.30 -4.89
CA ASP A 147 -6.60 15.45 -4.95
C ASP A 147 -5.85 15.64 -3.63
N GLU A 148 -6.52 15.49 -2.48
CA GLU A 148 -5.85 15.49 -1.17
C GLU A 148 -4.80 14.39 -1.07
N VAL A 149 -5.09 13.18 -1.61
CA VAL A 149 -4.10 12.09 -1.65
C VAL A 149 -2.93 12.45 -2.56
N ARG A 150 -3.16 13.09 -3.71
CA ARG A 150 -2.06 13.54 -4.59
C ARG A 150 -1.19 14.58 -3.92
N ASP A 151 -1.79 15.54 -3.21
CA ASP A 151 -1.06 16.58 -2.49
C ASP A 151 -0.26 15.97 -1.32
N LEU A 152 -0.91 15.12 -0.51
CA LEU A 152 -0.27 14.41 0.60
C LEU A 152 0.94 13.61 0.11
N LEU A 153 0.77 12.83 -0.95
CA LEU A 153 1.81 11.96 -1.51
C LEU A 153 2.69 12.66 -2.54
N ARG A 154 2.53 13.97 -2.78
CA ARG A 154 3.29 14.74 -3.79
C ARG A 154 3.30 14.04 -5.16
N LEU A 155 2.18 13.45 -5.55
CA LEU A 155 2.06 12.74 -6.82
C LEU A 155 1.95 13.73 -7.96
N ARG A 156 2.44 13.33 -9.14
CA ARG A 156 2.18 14.09 -10.37
C ARG A 156 0.67 14.13 -10.59
N GLY A 157 0.12 15.33 -10.59
CA GLY A 157 -1.28 15.56 -10.91
C GLY A 157 -1.59 15.11 -12.34
N ARG A 158 -2.75 14.49 -12.52
CA ARG A 158 -3.32 14.20 -13.83
C ARG A 158 -4.41 15.24 -14.08
N LYS A 159 -4.52 15.78 -15.30
CA LYS A 159 -5.74 16.50 -15.67
C LYS A 159 -6.93 15.54 -15.54
N MET A 160 -7.95 15.94 -14.78
CA MET A 160 -9.19 15.17 -14.60
C MET A 160 -9.67 14.61 -15.95
N GLY A 161 -9.86 13.29 -16.04
CA GLY A 161 -10.38 12.61 -17.24
C GLY A 161 -9.38 12.22 -18.34
N ALA A 162 -8.12 12.63 -18.32
CA ALA A 162 -7.19 12.38 -19.44
C ALA A 162 -6.48 11.02 -19.32
N LEU A 163 -6.97 9.91 -19.88
CA LEU A 163 -6.24 8.61 -19.81
C LEU A 163 -4.78 8.81 -20.23
N PRO A 164 -3.81 8.09 -19.62
CA PRO A 164 -2.48 8.07 -20.20
C PRO A 164 -2.65 7.71 -21.68
N PRO A 165 -1.90 8.36 -22.60
CA PRO A 165 -1.94 7.94 -23.99
C PRO A 165 -1.78 6.43 -24.01
N VAL A 166 -2.67 5.75 -24.73
CA VAL A 166 -2.60 4.30 -24.89
C VAL A 166 -1.16 4.00 -25.26
N TRP A 167 -0.49 3.14 -24.47
CA TRP A 167 0.82 2.65 -24.83
C TRP A 167 0.64 1.91 -26.15
N VAL A 168 0.92 2.59 -27.26
CA VAL A 168 1.08 1.93 -28.55
C VAL A 168 2.34 1.09 -28.37
N GLU A 169 2.21 -0.21 -28.56
CA GLU A 169 3.31 -1.18 -28.53
C GLU A 169 4.28 -0.91 -29.68
N ASP A 170 4.99 0.21 -29.64
CA ASP A 170 6.11 0.45 -30.54
C ASP A 170 7.34 0.75 -29.69
N GLU A 171 8.27 -0.20 -29.73
CA GLU A 171 9.65 -0.16 -29.23
C GLU A 171 9.83 -0.35 -27.71
N VAL A 172 9.61 -1.58 -27.24
CA VAL A 172 10.51 -2.16 -26.24
C VAL A 172 11.61 -2.88 -27.04
N PRO A 173 12.85 -2.36 -27.13
CA PRO A 173 13.94 -3.13 -27.72
C PRO A 173 14.18 -4.32 -26.79
N VAL A 174 13.83 -5.51 -27.26
CA VAL A 174 14.28 -6.76 -26.64
C VAL A 174 15.77 -6.86 -26.96
N ALA A 175 16.61 -6.42 -26.01
CA ALA A 175 18.01 -6.79 -26.02
C ALA A 175 18.08 -8.28 -25.67
N VAL A 176 18.56 -9.07 -26.64
CA VAL A 176 18.94 -10.48 -26.46
C VAL A 176 20.12 -10.57 -25.49
#